data_AF-A0A933BK48-F1
#
_entry.id   AF-A0A933BK48-F1
#
_cell.length_a   1.000
_cell.length_b   1.000
_cell.length_c   1.000
_cell.angle_alpha   90.00
_cell.angle_beta   90.00
_cell.angle_gamma   90.00
#
_symmetry.space_group_name_H-M   'P 1'
#
loop_
_entity.id
_entity.type
_entity.pdbx_description
1 polymer ?
#
loop_
_entity_poly.entity_id
_entity_poly.type
_entity_poly.pdbx_seq_one_letter_code
_entity_poly.pdbx_strand_id
1 'polypeptide(L)'
;MKNRLRRTIVLAACLGWAGSLSAEPAAVSEPALLRKMPRRVLEKLASGGRPDAEGLVGHNRGRWLHVGAQRGAMLYLSAAAALSEREHAERAWAAVDAAFARQTPAGNFELGNFQGRTPRRSDDLSGVSFWLAELCHALVVLRQSELRPQFEDRLNALRPKIERAAWWLVDGRAELERYDAGAPNRLFFDANAFRFLGILLEDQRLSAIGTEFLARGLRAQRADGVFVEKGGHDSSYQAVALLKLLQHRLHFPDERLDAAIERGMRWELARIGPDGQVSVAGNTRTGAGQEKFLGRPKDVNYAEVLLGTLYFAALHDDQPAREAAERLVAYVSKRPAER
;
A
#
# COMPACT_ATOMS: atom_id res chain seq x y z
N MET A 1 73.98 -18.05 -0.15
CA MET A 1 73.53 -16.69 0.20
C MET A 1 72.52 -16.21 -0.86
N LYS A 2 71.28 -15.92 -0.43
CA LYS A 2 70.25 -15.05 -1.04
C LYS A 2 69.69 -15.48 -2.42
N ASN A 3 68.53 -16.16 -2.43
CA ASN A 3 67.17 -15.59 -2.60
C ASN A 3 66.88 -14.98 -3.97
N ARG A 4 65.99 -15.62 -4.76
CA ARG A 4 64.88 -14.92 -5.43
C ARG A 4 63.74 -15.86 -5.84
N LEU A 5 62.57 -15.45 -5.34
CA LEU A 5 61.20 -15.92 -5.47
C LEU A 5 60.80 -16.69 -6.74
N ARG A 6 60.13 -17.83 -6.50
CA ARG A 6 59.18 -18.48 -7.40
C ARG A 6 57.89 -17.65 -7.47
N ARG A 7 57.41 -17.33 -8.67
CA ARG A 7 56.02 -16.92 -8.92
C ARG A 7 55.29 -18.08 -9.58
N THR A 8 54.51 -18.80 -8.78
CA THR A 8 53.55 -19.80 -9.25
C THR A 8 52.29 -19.06 -9.69
N ILE A 9 51.92 -19.19 -10.95
CA ILE A 9 50.62 -18.76 -11.49
C ILE A 9 49.60 -19.80 -11.00
N VAL A 10 48.65 -19.38 -10.17
CA VAL A 10 47.47 -20.17 -9.84
C VAL A 10 46.38 -19.77 -10.82
N LEU A 11 46.10 -20.63 -11.81
CA LEU A 11 44.85 -20.57 -12.56
C LEU A 11 43.73 -21.07 -11.63
N ALA A 12 42.90 -20.16 -11.13
CA ALA A 12 41.64 -20.51 -10.51
C ALA A 12 40.61 -20.76 -11.61
N ALA A 13 40.16 -22.01 -11.74
CA ALA A 13 39.05 -22.39 -12.58
C ALA A 13 37.74 -21.87 -11.97
N CYS A 14 37.15 -20.84 -12.58
CA CYS A 14 35.77 -20.45 -12.32
C CYS A 14 34.82 -21.45 -12.98
N LEU A 15 34.45 -22.49 -12.24
CA LEU A 15 33.31 -23.34 -12.58
C LEU A 15 32.04 -22.51 -12.41
N GLY A 16 31.44 -22.11 -13.54
CA GLY A 16 30.16 -21.43 -13.60
C GLY A 16 29.05 -22.33 -13.07
N TRP A 17 28.53 -21.99 -11.90
CA TRP A 17 27.27 -22.52 -11.39
C TRP A 17 26.13 -21.75 -12.08
N ALA A 18 25.78 -22.17 -13.30
CA ALA A 18 24.53 -21.78 -13.93
C ALA A 18 23.40 -22.59 -13.29
N GLY A 19 23.04 -22.22 -12.05
CA GLY A 19 21.81 -22.66 -11.44
C GLY A 19 20.65 -22.01 -12.18
N SER A 20 19.96 -22.78 -13.00
CA SER A 20 18.64 -22.44 -13.51
C SER A 20 17.75 -22.11 -12.32
N LEU A 21 17.44 -20.83 -12.13
CA LEU A 21 16.35 -20.42 -11.26
C LEU A 21 15.09 -21.09 -11.81
N SER A 22 14.67 -22.16 -11.14
CA SER A 22 13.40 -22.81 -11.39
C SER A 22 12.33 -21.74 -11.33
N ALA A 23 11.60 -21.55 -12.43
CA ALA A 23 10.48 -20.65 -12.48
C ALA A 23 9.46 -21.10 -11.43
N GLU A 24 9.37 -20.37 -10.32
CA GLU A 24 8.25 -20.49 -9.41
C GLU A 24 6.95 -20.33 -10.22
N PRO A 25 5.87 -21.06 -9.86
CA PRO A 25 4.58 -20.90 -10.52
C PRO A 25 4.25 -19.41 -10.54
N ALA A 26 3.97 -18.89 -11.75
CA ALA A 26 3.80 -17.46 -11.97
C ALA A 26 2.85 -16.88 -10.94
N ALA A 27 3.37 -16.00 -10.06
CA ALA A 27 2.58 -15.30 -9.07
C ALA A 27 1.35 -14.69 -9.74
N VAL A 28 0.18 -14.80 -9.07
CA VAL A 28 -1.07 -14.25 -9.59
C VAL A 28 -0.85 -12.76 -9.89
N SER A 29 -0.88 -12.39 -11.17
CA SER A 29 -0.79 -11.00 -11.60
C SER A 29 -1.91 -10.20 -10.93
N GLU A 30 -1.56 -9.11 -10.25
CA GLU A 30 -2.55 -8.29 -9.54
C GLU A 30 -3.58 -7.64 -10.49
N PRO A 31 -3.22 -7.13 -11.69
CA PRO A 31 -4.20 -6.81 -12.72
C PRO A 31 -5.21 -7.92 -13.02
N ALA A 32 -4.76 -9.19 -13.05
CA ALA A 32 -5.66 -10.32 -13.29
C ALA A 32 -6.57 -10.60 -12.09
N LEU A 33 -6.07 -10.42 -10.86
CA LEU A 33 -6.87 -10.54 -9.63
C LEU A 33 -7.94 -9.44 -9.55
N LEU A 34 -7.56 -8.18 -9.81
CA LEU A 34 -8.48 -7.04 -9.83
C LEU A 34 -9.61 -7.25 -10.85
N ARG A 35 -9.32 -7.86 -12.01
CA ARG A 35 -10.34 -8.22 -13.02
C ARG A 35 -11.33 -9.29 -12.57
N LYS A 36 -11.04 -10.06 -11.51
CA LYS A 36 -12.01 -10.99 -10.91
C LYS A 36 -13.07 -10.26 -10.07
N MET A 37 -12.83 -9.02 -9.69
CA MET A 37 -13.80 -8.23 -8.93
C MET A 37 -14.94 -7.73 -9.83
N PRO A 38 -16.16 -7.54 -9.30
CA PRO A 38 -17.23 -6.92 -10.08
C PRO A 38 -16.82 -5.54 -10.59
N ARG A 39 -16.73 -5.37 -11.91
CA ARG A 39 -16.21 -4.15 -12.55
C ARG A 39 -16.81 -2.86 -11.98
N ARG A 40 -18.14 -2.79 -11.89
CA ARG A 40 -18.86 -1.61 -11.36
C ARG A 40 -18.48 -1.28 -9.91
N VAL A 41 -18.18 -2.30 -9.10
CA VAL A 41 -17.77 -2.12 -7.70
C VAL A 41 -16.34 -1.56 -7.65
N LEU A 42 -15.43 -2.13 -8.44
CA LEU A 42 -14.05 -1.64 -8.54
C LEU A 42 -14.01 -0.19 -9.05
N GLU A 43 -14.73 0.13 -10.12
CA GLU A 43 -14.86 1.49 -10.65
C GLU A 43 -15.41 2.46 -9.60
N LYS A 44 -16.45 2.05 -8.87
CA LYS A 44 -17.04 2.87 -7.81
C LYS A 44 -16.06 3.15 -6.67
N LEU A 45 -15.35 2.13 -6.19
CA LEU A 45 -14.30 2.28 -5.17
C LEU A 45 -13.18 3.21 -5.65
N ALA A 46 -12.70 3.00 -6.87
CA ALA A 46 -11.64 3.76 -7.49
C ALA A 46 -12.04 5.23 -7.76
N SER A 47 -13.32 5.50 -8.02
CA SER A 47 -13.81 6.83 -8.41
C SER A 47 -13.53 7.95 -7.39
N GLY A 48 -13.44 7.63 -6.09
CA GLY A 48 -13.06 8.59 -5.05
C GLY A 48 -11.66 9.19 -5.26
N GLY A 49 -10.79 8.41 -5.92
CA GLY A 49 -9.43 8.77 -6.29
C GLY A 49 -9.29 9.55 -7.60
N ARG A 50 -10.39 9.89 -8.29
CA ARG A 50 -10.30 10.63 -9.56
C ARG A 50 -9.75 12.06 -9.34
N PRO A 51 -8.63 12.44 -9.94
CA PRO A 51 -8.09 13.80 -9.81
C PRO A 51 -8.99 14.87 -10.42
N ASP A 52 -8.94 16.07 -9.84
CA ASP A 52 -9.51 17.29 -10.44
C ASP A 52 -8.61 17.83 -11.58
N ALA A 53 -8.94 19.01 -12.11
CA ALA A 53 -8.21 19.62 -13.21
C ALA A 53 -6.76 20.00 -12.85
N GLU A 54 -6.43 20.12 -11.56
CA GLU A 54 -5.09 20.42 -11.05
C GLU A 54 -4.31 19.14 -10.68
N GLY A 55 -4.89 17.97 -10.93
CA GLY A 55 -4.31 16.69 -10.51
C GLY A 55 -4.46 16.43 -9.00
N LEU A 56 -5.33 17.15 -8.29
CA LEU A 56 -5.49 17.01 -6.84
C LEU A 56 -6.64 16.06 -6.50
N VAL A 57 -6.47 15.28 -5.43
CA VAL A 57 -7.51 14.35 -4.91
C VAL A 57 -7.72 14.54 -3.41
N GLY A 58 -8.82 13.97 -2.92
CA GLY A 58 -9.13 13.94 -1.48
C GLY A 58 -9.07 15.32 -0.85
N HIS A 59 -8.32 15.43 0.24
CA HIS A 59 -8.17 16.69 0.97
C HIS A 59 -7.19 17.69 0.33
N ASN A 60 -6.52 17.32 -0.76
CA ASN A 60 -5.71 18.25 -1.52
C ASN A 60 -6.54 19.06 -2.54
N ARG A 61 -7.81 18.72 -2.79
CA ARG A 61 -8.63 19.51 -3.72
C ARG A 61 -8.80 20.94 -3.22
N GLY A 62 -8.46 21.91 -4.07
CA GLY A 62 -8.50 23.34 -3.79
C GLY A 62 -7.40 23.87 -2.85
N ARG A 63 -6.55 23.01 -2.27
CA ARG A 63 -5.37 23.41 -1.50
C ARG A 63 -4.40 22.24 -1.28
N TRP A 64 -3.10 22.47 -1.43
CA TRP A 64 -2.12 21.44 -1.07
C TRP A 64 -1.99 21.30 0.45
N LEU A 65 -2.20 20.09 0.97
CA LEU A 65 -1.94 19.75 2.37
C LEU A 65 -0.66 18.94 2.50
N HIS A 66 -0.60 17.79 1.85
CA HIS A 66 0.55 16.89 1.86
C HIS A 66 0.38 15.79 0.83
N VAL A 67 1.49 15.17 0.44
CA VAL A 67 1.48 14.07 -0.52
C VAL A 67 0.68 12.84 -0.03
N GLY A 68 0.62 12.61 1.28
CA GLY A 68 -0.18 11.52 1.87
C GLY A 68 -1.69 11.64 1.60
N ALA A 69 -2.18 12.84 1.24
CA ALA A 69 -3.57 13.05 0.82
C ALA A 69 -3.82 12.76 -0.68
N GLN A 70 -2.77 12.49 -1.48
CA GLN A 70 -2.90 12.07 -2.89
C GLN A 70 -3.18 10.57 -3.07
N ARG A 71 -3.05 9.76 -2.00
CA ARG A 71 -3.09 8.28 -2.06
C ARG A 71 -4.28 7.69 -2.80
N GLY A 72 -5.46 8.32 -2.70
CA GLY A 72 -6.68 7.83 -3.37
C GLY A 72 -6.51 7.66 -4.88
N ALA A 73 -5.68 8.48 -5.53
CA ALA A 73 -5.42 8.38 -6.97
C ALA A 73 -4.73 7.07 -7.37
N MET A 74 -4.06 6.39 -6.46
CA MET A 74 -3.29 5.18 -6.77
C MET A 74 -4.20 3.96 -6.94
N LEU A 75 -5.29 3.84 -6.15
CA LEU A 75 -6.32 2.85 -6.44
C LEU A 75 -6.98 3.12 -7.80
N TYR A 76 -7.19 4.39 -8.15
CA TYR A 76 -7.73 4.79 -9.45
C TYR A 76 -6.80 4.39 -10.61
N LEU A 77 -5.49 4.59 -10.44
CA LEU A 77 -4.47 4.14 -11.40
C LEU A 77 -4.44 2.60 -11.51
N SER A 78 -4.41 1.88 -10.40
CA SER A 78 -4.39 0.41 -10.38
C SER A 78 -5.63 -0.20 -11.04
N ALA A 79 -6.82 0.35 -10.77
CA ALA A 79 -8.06 -0.09 -11.40
C ALA A 79 -8.05 0.17 -12.92
N ALA A 80 -7.64 1.37 -13.34
CA ALA A 80 -7.54 1.71 -14.76
C ALA A 80 -6.50 0.83 -15.49
N ALA A 81 -5.37 0.54 -14.85
CA ALA A 81 -4.37 -0.38 -15.37
C ALA A 81 -4.92 -1.80 -15.50
N ALA A 82 -5.63 -2.31 -14.50
CA ALA A 82 -6.21 -3.66 -14.52
C ALA A 82 -7.31 -3.81 -15.58
N LEU A 83 -8.08 -2.76 -15.83
CA LEU A 83 -9.18 -2.73 -16.79
C LEU A 83 -8.77 -2.25 -18.20
N SER A 84 -7.47 -1.99 -18.42
CA SER A 84 -6.92 -1.44 -19.67
C SER A 84 -7.57 -0.11 -20.10
N GLU A 85 -8.01 0.71 -19.14
CA GLU A 85 -8.70 1.99 -19.36
C GLU A 85 -7.70 3.15 -19.43
N ARG A 86 -7.07 3.32 -20.59
CA ARG A 86 -5.99 4.30 -20.80
C ARG A 86 -6.36 5.72 -20.34
N GLU A 87 -7.52 6.24 -20.71
CA GLU A 87 -7.92 7.61 -20.34
C GLU A 87 -8.02 7.82 -18.83
N HIS A 88 -8.45 6.79 -18.09
CA HIS A 88 -8.51 6.82 -16.64
C HIS A 88 -7.11 6.74 -16.02
N ALA A 89 -6.21 5.93 -16.60
CA ALA A 89 -4.81 5.88 -16.19
C ALA A 89 -4.08 7.22 -16.42
N GLU A 90 -4.29 7.87 -17.58
CA GLU A 90 -3.77 9.21 -17.89
C GLU A 90 -4.26 10.24 -16.86
N ARG A 91 -5.56 10.20 -16.55
CA ARG A 91 -6.14 11.09 -15.55
C ARG A 91 -5.59 10.84 -14.14
N ALA A 92 -5.39 9.58 -13.76
CA ALA A 92 -4.76 9.23 -12.48
C ALA A 92 -3.30 9.73 -12.43
N TRP A 93 -2.58 9.65 -13.55
CA TRP A 93 -1.20 10.11 -13.66
C TRP A 93 -1.01 11.60 -13.37
N ALA A 94 -2.02 12.43 -13.67
CA ALA A 94 -2.00 13.85 -13.31
C ALA A 94 -1.78 14.07 -11.79
N ALA A 95 -2.23 13.16 -10.93
CA ALA A 95 -1.95 13.23 -9.49
C ALA A 95 -0.50 12.88 -9.14
N VAL A 96 0.14 12.00 -9.92
CA VAL A 96 1.56 11.68 -9.80
C VAL A 96 2.39 12.90 -10.19
N ASP A 97 2.05 13.54 -11.30
CA ASP A 97 2.73 14.76 -11.74
C ASP A 97 2.55 15.90 -10.73
N ALA A 98 1.33 16.14 -10.24
CA ALA A 98 1.06 17.15 -9.23
C ALA A 98 1.80 16.90 -7.90
N ALA A 99 1.96 15.63 -7.50
CA ALA A 99 2.75 15.26 -6.33
C ALA A 99 4.24 15.55 -6.54
N PHE A 100 4.83 15.07 -7.64
CA PHE A 100 6.26 15.22 -7.90
C PHE A 100 6.68 16.64 -8.33
N ALA A 101 5.75 17.49 -8.76
CA ALA A 101 5.99 18.92 -8.91
C ALA A 101 6.31 19.61 -7.57
N ARG A 102 5.93 18.99 -6.44
CA ARG A 102 6.09 19.50 -5.08
C ARG A 102 7.13 18.70 -4.29
N GLN A 103 7.94 17.90 -4.96
CA GLN A 103 9.06 17.23 -4.30
C GLN A 103 10.18 18.24 -4.03
N THR A 104 10.69 18.26 -2.80
CA THR A 104 11.81 19.11 -2.42
C THR A 104 13.15 18.51 -2.89
N PRO A 105 14.25 19.29 -2.89
CA PRO A 105 15.59 18.75 -3.14
C PRO A 105 16.02 17.65 -2.16
N ALA A 106 15.49 17.66 -0.93
CA ALA A 106 15.80 16.65 0.09
C ALA A 106 15.14 15.29 -0.18
N GLY A 107 14.13 15.24 -1.06
CA GLY A 107 13.42 14.02 -1.43
C GLY A 107 12.03 13.88 -0.80
N ASN A 108 11.73 14.64 0.26
CA ASN A 108 10.37 14.78 0.78
C ASN A 108 9.51 15.70 -0.10
N PHE A 109 8.30 15.99 0.37
CA PHE A 109 7.32 16.78 -0.37
C PHE A 109 6.94 18.02 0.43
N GLU A 110 6.50 19.05 -0.27
CA GLU A 110 5.95 20.25 0.37
C GLU A 110 4.88 19.86 1.40
N LEU A 111 4.94 20.52 2.55
CA LEU A 111 4.07 20.26 3.68
C LEU A 111 3.25 21.52 3.96
N GLY A 112 1.97 21.45 3.65
CA GLY A 112 1.00 22.49 3.97
C GLY A 112 0.61 22.49 5.45
N ASN A 113 -0.02 23.58 5.88
CA ASN A 113 -0.50 23.70 7.26
C ASN A 113 -1.63 22.71 7.56
N PHE A 114 -1.40 21.78 8.49
CA PHE A 114 -2.44 20.91 9.05
C PHE A 114 -3.06 21.56 10.28
N GLN A 115 -4.34 21.95 10.22
CA GLN A 115 -5.13 22.34 11.40
C GLN A 115 -4.47 23.42 12.30
N GLY A 116 -3.70 24.35 11.72
CA GLY A 116 -3.02 25.39 12.51
C GLY A 116 -1.88 24.89 13.39
N ARG A 117 -1.44 23.63 13.26
CA ARG A 117 -0.21 23.12 13.87
C ARG A 117 0.87 22.91 12.81
N THR A 118 2.10 23.26 13.15
CA THR A 118 3.28 22.89 12.36
C THR A 118 3.44 21.37 12.43
N PRO A 119 3.38 20.63 11.31
CA PRO A 119 3.55 19.18 11.36
C PRO A 119 5.00 18.84 11.74
N ARG A 120 5.17 17.75 12.48
CA ARG A 120 6.50 17.26 12.85
C ARG A 120 7.11 16.51 11.67
N ARG A 121 8.44 16.37 11.65
CA ARG A 121 9.12 15.52 10.67
C ARG A 121 8.57 14.08 10.65
N SER A 122 8.19 13.52 11.80
CA SER A 122 7.58 12.19 11.86
C SER A 122 6.18 12.13 11.20
N ASP A 123 5.41 13.23 11.23
CA ASP A 123 4.15 13.33 10.48
C ASP A 123 4.42 13.31 8.96
N ASP A 124 5.47 14.01 8.51
CA ASP A 124 5.91 14.02 7.12
C ASP A 124 6.40 12.64 6.67
N LEU A 125 7.30 12.01 7.45
CA LEU A 125 7.83 10.68 7.19
C LEU A 125 6.72 9.63 7.00
N SER A 126 5.76 9.59 7.94
CA SER A 126 4.64 8.65 7.88
C SER A 126 3.74 8.93 6.66
N GLY A 127 3.43 10.19 6.37
CA GLY A 127 2.61 10.52 5.20
C GLY A 127 3.30 10.24 3.86
N VAL A 128 4.61 10.47 3.76
CA VAL A 128 5.42 10.15 2.56
C VAL A 128 5.54 8.64 2.40
N SER A 129 5.77 7.90 3.49
CA SER A 129 5.74 6.44 3.49
C SER A 129 4.42 5.91 2.94
N PHE A 130 3.29 6.42 3.42
CA PHE A 130 1.98 5.95 2.95
C PHE A 130 1.75 6.29 1.49
N TRP A 131 2.20 7.45 1.03
CA TRP A 131 2.15 7.81 -0.39
C TRP A 131 3.02 6.88 -1.24
N LEU A 132 4.27 6.63 -0.84
CA LEU A 132 5.17 5.76 -1.60
C LEU A 132 4.71 4.31 -1.61
N ALA A 133 4.10 3.81 -0.53
CA ALA A 133 3.48 2.49 -0.49
C ALA A 133 2.42 2.34 -1.60
N GLU A 134 1.49 3.29 -1.67
CA GLU A 134 0.40 3.26 -2.67
C GLU A 134 0.89 3.56 -4.08
N LEU A 135 1.78 4.56 -4.24
CA LEU A 135 2.35 4.92 -5.53
C LEU A 135 3.15 3.75 -6.11
N CYS A 136 4.12 3.24 -5.35
CA CYS A 136 5.00 2.20 -5.87
C CYS A 136 4.22 0.91 -6.15
N HIS A 137 3.24 0.58 -5.32
CA HIS A 137 2.29 -0.49 -5.59
C HIS A 137 1.56 -0.29 -6.92
N ALA A 138 0.93 0.87 -7.15
CA ALA A 138 0.21 1.16 -8.38
C ALA A 138 1.12 1.16 -9.62
N LEU A 139 2.38 1.61 -9.49
CA LEU A 139 3.35 1.54 -10.59
C LEU A 139 3.74 0.09 -10.89
N VAL A 140 3.85 -0.79 -9.90
CA VAL A 140 4.06 -2.23 -10.13
C VAL A 140 2.85 -2.86 -10.83
N VAL A 141 1.62 -2.55 -10.40
CA VAL A 141 0.38 -2.98 -11.08
C VAL A 141 0.36 -2.50 -12.54
N LEU A 142 0.72 -1.25 -12.79
CA LEU A 142 0.81 -0.69 -14.14
C LEU A 142 1.87 -1.38 -15.00
N ARG A 143 3.05 -1.73 -14.45
CA ARG A 143 4.08 -2.51 -15.16
C ARG A 143 3.63 -3.94 -15.49
N GLN A 144 2.68 -4.48 -14.74
CA GLN A 144 2.10 -5.81 -14.99
C GLN A 144 0.93 -5.78 -15.97
N SER A 145 0.46 -4.60 -16.40
CA SER A 145 -0.72 -4.46 -17.26
C SER A 145 -0.40 -4.25 -18.74
N GLU A 146 -1.44 -4.33 -19.57
CA GLU A 146 -1.35 -4.03 -21.01
C GLU A 146 -1.04 -2.56 -21.31
N LEU A 147 -1.18 -1.67 -20.32
CA LEU A 147 -0.86 -0.24 -20.45
C LEU A 147 0.62 0.07 -20.22
N ARG A 148 1.45 -0.91 -19.85
CA ARG A 148 2.88 -0.68 -19.60
C ARG A 148 3.58 0.08 -20.75
N PRO A 149 3.48 -0.34 -22.04
CA PRO A 149 4.22 0.32 -23.11
C PRO A 149 3.94 1.83 -23.24
N GLN A 150 2.73 2.28 -22.91
CA GLN A 150 2.29 3.67 -23.01
C GLN A 150 2.76 4.54 -21.83
N PHE A 151 3.28 3.91 -20.77
CA PHE A 151 3.75 4.59 -19.56
C PHE A 151 5.23 4.34 -19.26
N GLU A 152 5.93 3.47 -20.00
CA GLU A 152 7.32 3.09 -19.73
C GLU A 152 8.27 4.30 -19.65
N ASP A 153 8.18 5.25 -20.60
CA ASP A 153 9.02 6.46 -20.58
C ASP A 153 8.78 7.32 -19.34
N ARG A 154 7.52 7.43 -18.90
CA ARG A 154 7.16 8.19 -17.69
C ARG A 154 7.59 7.47 -16.42
N LEU A 155 7.50 6.14 -16.39
CA LEU A 155 8.04 5.31 -15.31
C LEU A 155 9.57 5.52 -15.17
N ASN A 156 10.29 5.49 -16.29
CA ASN A 156 11.73 5.75 -16.33
C ASN A 156 12.08 7.17 -15.87
N ALA A 157 11.31 8.17 -16.31
CA ALA A 157 11.50 9.57 -15.90
C ALA A 157 11.22 9.81 -14.41
N LEU A 158 10.35 9.01 -13.78
CA LEU A 158 10.09 9.08 -12.34
C LEU A 158 11.21 8.47 -11.48
N ARG A 159 12.00 7.55 -12.02
CA ARG A 159 12.97 6.76 -11.25
C ARG A 159 13.90 7.62 -10.38
N PRO A 160 14.55 8.71 -10.88
CA PRO A 160 15.39 9.55 -10.03
C PRO A 160 14.62 10.30 -8.92
N LYS A 161 13.33 10.62 -9.14
CA LYS A 161 12.48 11.26 -8.13
C LYS A 161 12.09 10.27 -7.03
N ILE A 162 11.73 9.06 -7.42
CA ILE A 162 11.43 7.95 -6.50
C ILE A 162 12.67 7.61 -5.67
N GLU A 163 13.85 7.55 -6.29
CA GLU A 163 15.12 7.29 -5.60
C GLU A 163 15.41 8.34 -4.51
N ARG A 164 15.24 9.63 -4.81
CA ARG A 164 15.39 10.68 -3.78
C ARG A 164 14.41 10.51 -2.61
N ALA A 165 13.15 10.19 -2.90
CA ALA A 165 12.15 9.96 -1.85
C ALA A 165 12.48 8.73 -1.00
N ALA A 166 12.99 7.66 -1.63
CA ALA A 166 13.44 6.46 -0.94
C ALA A 166 14.57 6.77 0.05
N TRP A 167 15.62 7.47 -0.41
CA TRP A 167 16.76 7.80 0.46
C TRP A 167 16.40 8.76 1.59
N TRP A 168 15.44 9.66 1.36
CA TRP A 168 14.90 10.49 2.44
C TRP A 168 14.18 9.66 3.51
N LEU A 169 13.39 8.65 3.11
CA LEU A 169 12.77 7.72 4.08
C LEU A 169 13.82 6.86 4.80
N VAL A 170 14.87 6.42 4.11
CA VAL A 170 15.98 5.67 4.74
C VAL A 170 16.64 6.51 5.83
N ASP A 171 16.93 7.78 5.56
CA ASP A 171 17.50 8.70 6.55
C ASP A 171 16.58 8.89 7.77
N GLY A 172 15.27 8.97 7.54
CA GLY A 172 14.26 9.08 8.60
C GLY A 172 13.83 7.77 9.25
N ARG A 173 14.41 6.62 8.87
CA ARG A 173 13.91 5.28 9.24
C ARG A 173 13.73 5.09 10.74
N ALA A 174 14.73 5.44 11.55
CA ALA A 174 14.66 5.25 13.01
C ALA A 174 13.62 6.15 13.69
N GLU A 175 13.28 7.29 13.09
CA GLU A 175 12.20 8.15 13.56
C GLU A 175 10.83 7.57 13.18
N LEU A 176 10.69 7.13 11.93
CA LEU A 176 9.48 6.47 11.43
C LEU A 176 9.14 5.21 12.25
N GLU A 177 10.14 4.36 12.49
CA GLU A 177 10.02 3.16 13.32
C GLU A 177 9.48 3.43 14.72
N ARG A 178 9.93 4.51 15.36
CA ARG A 178 9.46 4.89 16.69
C ARG A 178 8.06 5.50 16.64
N TYR A 179 7.80 6.31 15.62
CA TYR A 179 6.54 7.03 15.49
C TYR A 179 5.36 6.08 15.25
N ASP A 180 5.56 5.08 14.40
CA ASP A 180 4.49 4.18 13.93
C ASP A 180 4.46 2.83 14.67
N ALA A 181 5.34 2.60 15.64
CA ALA A 181 5.46 1.35 16.42
C ALA A 181 4.14 0.84 17.03
N GLY A 182 3.23 1.73 17.41
CA GLY A 182 1.96 1.39 18.08
C GLY A 182 0.76 1.24 17.13
N ALA A 183 0.98 1.28 15.81
CA ALA A 183 -0.08 1.26 14.80
C ALA A 183 0.29 0.29 13.66
N PRO A 184 -0.11 -0.99 13.74
CA PRO A 184 0.29 -2.02 12.78
C PRO A 184 -0.05 -1.68 11.33
N ASN A 185 -1.20 -1.04 11.10
CA ASN A 185 -1.58 -0.56 9.77
C ASN A 185 -0.51 0.37 9.16
N ARG A 186 0.09 1.25 9.96
CA ARG A 186 1.16 2.17 9.52
C ARG A 186 2.46 1.43 9.26
N LEU A 187 2.82 0.48 10.14
CA LEU A 187 3.97 -0.39 9.92
C LEU A 187 3.84 -1.20 8.61
N PHE A 188 2.62 -1.58 8.21
CA PHE A 188 2.39 -2.24 6.92
C PHE A 188 2.45 -1.28 5.73
N PHE A 189 2.06 -0.01 5.89
CA PHE A 189 2.40 1.01 4.90
C PHE A 189 3.92 1.16 4.76
N ASP A 190 4.66 1.27 5.87
CA ASP A 190 6.13 1.38 5.85
C ASP A 190 6.77 0.17 5.19
N ALA A 191 6.31 -1.03 5.54
CA ALA A 191 6.74 -2.27 4.89
C ALA A 191 6.53 -2.20 3.37
N ASN A 192 5.32 -1.86 2.93
CA ASN A 192 4.98 -1.80 1.51
C ASN A 192 5.77 -0.71 0.78
N ALA A 193 5.95 0.47 1.38
CA ALA A 193 6.78 1.53 0.81
C ALA A 193 8.17 1.00 0.47
N PHE A 194 8.87 0.44 1.45
CA PHE A 194 10.23 -0.05 1.25
C PHE A 194 10.31 -1.28 0.33
N ARG A 195 9.35 -2.21 0.40
CA ARG A 195 9.34 -3.41 -0.45
C ARG A 195 9.07 -3.09 -1.92
N PHE A 196 8.08 -2.23 -2.20
CA PHE A 196 7.78 -1.83 -3.58
C PHE A 196 8.85 -0.89 -4.14
N LEU A 197 9.45 -0.03 -3.31
CA LEU A 197 10.64 0.72 -3.70
C LEU A 197 11.79 -0.22 -4.10
N GLY A 198 12.01 -1.30 -3.34
CA GLY A 198 13.01 -2.32 -3.68
C GLY A 198 12.75 -3.00 -5.03
N ILE A 199 11.49 -3.24 -5.40
CA ILE A 199 11.13 -3.73 -6.74
C ILE A 199 11.45 -2.68 -7.83
N LEU A 200 11.00 -1.43 -7.64
CA LEU A 200 11.09 -0.40 -8.69
C LEU A 200 12.51 0.13 -8.90
N LEU A 201 13.32 0.16 -7.84
CA LEU A 201 14.71 0.63 -7.87
C LEU A 201 15.72 -0.51 -8.01
N GLU A 202 15.25 -1.77 -7.92
CA GLU A 202 16.09 -2.97 -7.93
C GLU A 202 17.12 -2.98 -6.79
N ASP A 203 16.72 -2.50 -5.60
CA ASP A 203 17.58 -2.35 -4.42
C ASP A 203 17.12 -3.25 -3.26
N GLN A 204 17.86 -4.34 -3.04
CA GLN A 204 17.56 -5.30 -1.99
C GLN A 204 17.71 -4.75 -0.57
N ARG A 205 18.45 -3.65 -0.38
CA ARG A 205 18.56 -3.00 0.95
C ARG A 205 17.22 -2.39 1.34
N LEU A 206 16.51 -1.77 0.40
CA LEU A 206 15.16 -1.26 0.62
C LEU A 206 14.21 -2.42 0.94
N SER A 207 14.27 -3.51 0.17
CA SER A 207 13.45 -4.69 0.45
C SER A 207 13.72 -5.30 1.83
N ALA A 208 14.96 -5.29 2.32
CA ALA A 208 15.31 -5.75 3.66
C ALA A 208 14.69 -4.86 4.75
N ILE A 209 14.76 -3.53 4.61
CA ILE A 209 14.11 -2.58 5.53
C ILE A 209 12.60 -2.87 5.62
N GLY A 210 11.96 -3.08 4.47
CA GLY A 210 10.53 -3.37 4.44
C GLY A 210 10.16 -4.70 5.12
N THR A 211 11.01 -5.71 5.04
CA THR A 211 10.84 -6.97 5.79
C THR A 211 10.90 -6.74 7.31
N GLU A 212 11.75 -5.84 7.77
CA GLU A 212 11.84 -5.51 9.20
C GLU A 212 10.57 -4.82 9.72
N PHE A 213 10.00 -3.89 8.95
CA PHE A 213 8.71 -3.26 9.26
C PHE A 213 7.56 -4.27 9.25
N LEU A 214 7.50 -5.15 8.24
CA LEU A 214 6.50 -6.22 8.17
C LEU A 214 6.56 -7.10 9.42
N ALA A 215 7.76 -7.55 9.80
CA ALA A 215 7.94 -8.39 10.97
C ALA A 215 7.50 -7.70 12.27
N ARG A 216 7.69 -6.37 12.38
CA ARG A 216 7.20 -5.58 13.52
C ARG A 216 5.68 -5.53 13.56
N GLY A 217 5.02 -5.24 12.44
CA GLY A 217 3.56 -5.20 12.36
C GLY A 217 2.92 -6.57 12.65
N LEU A 218 3.50 -7.65 12.11
CA LEU A 218 3.01 -9.01 12.34
C LEU A 218 3.07 -9.44 13.81
N ARG A 219 4.05 -8.95 14.59
CA ARG A 219 4.14 -9.22 16.04
C ARG A 219 2.99 -8.61 16.84
N ALA A 220 2.28 -7.63 16.31
CA ALA A 220 1.13 -7.03 16.96
C ALA A 220 -0.16 -7.84 16.77
N GLN A 221 -0.12 -8.94 16.02
CA GLN A 221 -1.29 -9.80 15.84
C GLN A 221 -1.53 -10.66 17.09
N ARG A 222 -2.76 -10.63 17.59
CA ARG A 222 -3.26 -11.55 18.60
C ARG A 222 -3.55 -12.93 18.02
N ALA A 223 -3.73 -13.91 18.90
CA ALA A 223 -4.09 -15.28 18.54
C ALA A 223 -5.41 -15.37 17.74
N ASP A 224 -6.37 -14.47 17.98
CA ASP A 224 -7.64 -14.40 17.27
C ASP A 224 -7.58 -13.61 15.94
N GLY A 225 -6.39 -13.19 15.50
CA GLY A 225 -6.18 -12.55 14.19
C GLY A 225 -6.20 -11.02 14.20
N VAL A 226 -6.57 -10.39 15.31
CA VAL A 226 -6.59 -8.92 15.45
C VAL A 226 -5.19 -8.33 15.46
N PHE A 227 -4.92 -7.34 14.63
CA PHE A 227 -3.79 -6.43 14.77
C PHE A 227 -4.14 -5.33 15.78
N VAL A 228 -3.44 -5.33 16.92
CA VAL A 228 -3.78 -4.44 18.04
C VAL A 228 -3.33 -3.01 17.75
N GLU A 229 -4.26 -2.07 17.83
CA GLU A 229 -4.02 -0.65 17.60
C GLU A 229 -4.55 0.19 18.76
N LYS A 230 -3.69 1.03 19.35
CA LYS A 230 -3.96 1.78 20.59
C LYS A 230 -4.52 0.91 21.73
N GLY A 231 -4.00 -0.31 21.88
CA GLY A 231 -4.33 -1.20 23.00
C GLY A 231 -5.61 -2.04 22.82
N GLY A 232 -6.27 -2.00 21.66
CA GLY A 232 -7.42 -2.86 21.38
C GLY A 232 -7.62 -3.11 19.89
N HIS A 233 -8.82 -3.53 19.50
CA HIS A 233 -9.19 -3.76 18.11
C HIS A 233 -9.89 -2.54 17.51
N ASP A 234 -9.86 -2.45 16.18
CA ASP A 234 -10.63 -1.49 15.42
C ASP A 234 -10.89 -2.05 14.02
N SER A 235 -12.14 -2.35 13.68
CA SER A 235 -12.47 -3.00 12.40
C SER A 235 -11.98 -2.18 11.20
N SER A 236 -12.01 -0.83 11.28
CA SER A 236 -11.51 0.00 10.18
C SER A 236 -10.01 -0.12 9.98
N TYR A 237 -9.22 -0.11 11.06
CA TYR A 237 -7.77 -0.21 10.95
C TYR A 237 -7.28 -1.64 10.72
N GLN A 238 -8.01 -2.63 11.23
CA GLN A 238 -7.83 -4.04 10.88
C GLN A 238 -7.99 -4.23 9.37
N ALA A 239 -9.06 -3.71 8.75
CA ALA A 239 -9.26 -3.78 7.32
C ALA A 239 -8.14 -3.10 6.51
N VAL A 240 -7.69 -1.91 6.93
CA VAL A 240 -6.56 -1.22 6.29
C VAL A 240 -5.29 -2.07 6.36
N ALA A 241 -4.98 -2.63 7.55
CA ALA A 241 -3.84 -3.51 7.74
C ALA A 241 -3.91 -4.72 6.82
N LEU A 242 -5.06 -5.40 6.79
CA LEU A 242 -5.28 -6.59 5.96
C LEU A 242 -5.20 -6.27 4.47
N LEU A 243 -5.72 -5.15 3.99
CA LEU A 243 -5.57 -4.75 2.60
C LEU A 243 -4.08 -4.59 2.24
N LYS A 244 -3.29 -3.91 3.09
CA LYS A 244 -1.86 -3.74 2.83
C LYS A 244 -1.13 -5.08 2.79
N LEU A 245 -1.49 -6.03 3.66
CA LEU A 245 -0.92 -7.38 3.68
C LEU A 245 -1.34 -8.21 2.45
N LEU A 246 -2.60 -8.10 2.00
CA LEU A 246 -3.09 -8.78 0.80
C LEU A 246 -2.36 -8.28 -0.46
N GLN A 247 -2.20 -6.96 -0.58
CA GLN A 247 -1.41 -6.35 -1.65
C GLN A 247 0.05 -6.81 -1.58
N HIS A 248 0.65 -6.81 -0.38
CA HIS A 248 2.02 -7.30 -0.18
C HIS A 248 2.18 -8.75 -0.62
N ARG A 249 1.25 -9.63 -0.22
CA ARG A 249 1.30 -11.08 -0.45
C ARG A 249 1.32 -11.45 -1.93
N LEU A 250 0.75 -10.63 -2.80
CA LEU A 250 0.76 -10.88 -4.25
C LEU A 250 2.16 -10.79 -4.87
N HIS A 251 3.03 -9.96 -4.29
CA HIS A 251 4.40 -9.75 -4.80
C HIS A 251 5.45 -10.45 -3.95
N PHE A 252 5.11 -10.80 -2.70
CA PHE A 252 6.00 -11.42 -1.74
C PHE A 252 5.27 -12.59 -1.04
N PRO A 253 5.15 -13.74 -1.71
CA PRO A 253 4.53 -14.93 -1.13
C PRO A 253 5.28 -15.40 0.12
N ASP A 254 4.55 -15.67 1.20
CA ASP A 254 5.09 -16.20 2.45
C ASP A 254 3.97 -16.90 3.24
N GLU A 255 4.22 -18.14 3.68
CA GLU A 255 3.21 -18.97 4.37
C GLU A 255 2.81 -18.38 5.74
N ARG A 256 3.74 -17.71 6.44
CA ARG A 256 3.44 -17.08 7.73
C ARG A 256 2.54 -15.88 7.54
N LEU A 257 2.79 -15.10 6.49
CA LEU A 257 1.93 -14.02 6.05
C LEU A 257 0.53 -14.53 5.68
N ASP A 258 0.43 -15.62 4.92
CA ASP A 258 -0.86 -16.24 4.57
C ASP A 258 -1.68 -16.61 5.80
N ALA A 259 -1.06 -17.30 6.76
CA ALA A 259 -1.73 -17.67 8.00
C ALA A 259 -2.17 -16.45 8.81
N ALA A 260 -1.38 -15.37 8.80
CA ALA A 260 -1.74 -14.12 9.48
C ALA A 260 -2.91 -13.40 8.79
N ILE A 261 -2.88 -13.31 7.45
CA ILE A 261 -3.97 -12.74 6.65
C ILE A 261 -5.25 -13.54 6.88
N GLU A 262 -5.20 -14.87 6.81
CA GLU A 262 -6.37 -15.72 6.97
C GLU A 262 -7.02 -15.49 8.35
N ARG A 263 -6.26 -15.60 9.45
CA ARG A 263 -6.82 -15.36 10.79
C ARG A 263 -7.43 -13.96 10.91
N GLY A 264 -6.73 -12.94 10.42
CA GLY A 264 -7.20 -11.56 10.50
C GLY A 264 -8.44 -11.29 9.64
N MET A 265 -8.53 -11.89 8.45
CA MET A 265 -9.71 -11.81 7.59
C MET A 265 -10.89 -12.58 8.19
N ARG A 266 -10.70 -13.75 8.79
CA ARG A 266 -11.78 -14.46 9.50
C ARG A 266 -12.35 -13.62 10.63
N TRP A 267 -11.50 -12.96 11.40
CA TRP A 267 -11.95 -12.01 12.42
C TRP A 267 -12.74 -10.84 11.82
N GLU A 268 -12.23 -10.20 10.76
CA GLU A 268 -12.87 -9.05 10.12
C GLU A 268 -14.23 -9.43 9.50
N LEU A 269 -14.30 -10.59 8.82
CA LEU A 269 -15.53 -11.11 8.22
C LEU A 269 -16.63 -11.35 9.27
N ALA A 270 -16.28 -11.83 10.46
CA ALA A 270 -17.22 -12.03 11.56
C ALA A 270 -17.81 -10.72 12.11
N ARG A 271 -17.25 -9.56 11.72
CA ARG A 271 -17.72 -8.23 12.11
C ARG A 271 -18.66 -7.63 11.08
N ILE A 272 -18.83 -8.26 9.92
CA ILE A 272 -19.77 -7.82 8.88
C ILE A 272 -21.12 -8.47 9.14
N GLY A 273 -22.10 -7.65 9.52
CA GLY A 273 -23.46 -8.07 9.80
C GLY A 273 -24.19 -8.65 8.57
N PRO A 274 -25.37 -9.28 8.81
CA PRO A 274 -26.22 -9.81 7.73
C PRO A 274 -26.80 -8.72 6.82
N ASP A 275 -26.77 -7.45 7.24
CA ASP A 275 -27.17 -6.27 6.45
C ASP A 275 -25.99 -5.57 5.77
N GLY A 276 -24.77 -6.07 5.96
CA GLY A 276 -23.53 -5.47 5.46
C GLY A 276 -22.95 -4.37 6.34
N GLN A 277 -23.57 -4.02 7.47
CA GLN A 277 -22.99 -3.07 8.42
C GLN A 277 -21.78 -3.70 9.13
N VAL A 278 -20.69 -2.95 9.22
CA VAL A 278 -19.51 -3.36 10.00
C VAL A 278 -19.73 -3.00 11.46
N SER A 279 -19.60 -3.99 12.34
CA SER A 279 -19.69 -3.78 13.78
C SER A 279 -18.53 -2.93 14.29
N VAL A 280 -18.88 -1.87 15.01
CA VAL A 280 -17.95 -0.97 15.70
C VAL A 280 -17.82 -1.30 17.19
N ALA A 281 -18.47 -2.36 17.66
CA ALA A 281 -18.50 -2.72 19.08
C ALA A 281 -17.08 -3.01 19.59
N GLY A 282 -16.62 -2.23 20.57
CA GLY A 282 -15.27 -2.33 21.12
C GLY A 282 -14.15 -1.70 20.28
N ASN A 283 -14.48 -1.01 19.17
CA ASN A 283 -13.47 -0.28 18.40
C ASN A 283 -12.80 0.78 19.28
N THR A 284 -11.47 0.88 19.19
CA THR A 284 -10.69 1.85 19.98
C THR A 284 -10.57 3.22 19.32
N ARG A 285 -10.83 3.37 18.02
CA ARG A 285 -10.56 4.62 17.28
C ARG A 285 -11.70 5.12 16.40
N THR A 286 -12.46 4.24 15.74
CA THR A 286 -13.45 4.60 14.71
C THR A 286 -14.87 4.21 15.09
N GLY A 287 -15.85 4.89 14.49
CA GLY A 287 -17.26 4.47 14.49
C GLY A 287 -18.09 4.87 15.72
N ALA A 288 -17.47 5.30 16.82
CA ALA A 288 -18.17 5.82 18.00
C ALA A 288 -17.65 7.18 18.49
N GLY A 289 -17.04 7.96 17.58
CA GLY A 289 -16.57 9.32 17.87
C GLY A 289 -15.27 9.44 18.67
N GLN A 290 -14.56 8.33 18.88
CA GLN A 290 -13.32 8.25 19.67
C GLN A 290 -12.18 9.06 19.04
N GLU A 291 -12.12 9.11 17.71
CA GLU A 291 -11.12 9.88 16.97
C GLU A 291 -11.76 10.84 15.98
N LYS A 292 -11.16 12.02 15.82
CA LYS A 292 -11.56 13.02 14.84
C LYS A 292 -10.44 13.27 13.83
N PHE A 293 -10.81 13.51 12.59
CA PHE A 293 -9.94 13.99 11.54
C PHE A 293 -10.55 15.21 10.87
N LEU A 294 -9.79 16.31 10.81
CA LEU A 294 -10.26 17.61 10.30
C LEU A 294 -11.59 18.03 10.95
N GLY A 295 -11.70 17.83 12.27
CA GLY A 295 -12.87 18.18 13.07
C GLY A 295 -14.05 17.20 13.00
N ARG A 296 -14.02 16.22 12.09
CA ARG A 296 -15.09 15.23 11.93
C ARG A 296 -14.74 13.90 12.60
N PRO A 297 -15.67 13.25 13.32
CA PRO A 297 -15.50 11.87 13.77
C PRO A 297 -15.06 10.96 12.62
N LYS A 298 -14.06 10.11 12.86
CA LYS A 298 -13.70 9.04 11.93
C LYS A 298 -14.76 7.95 11.98
N ASP A 299 -15.34 7.66 10.83
CA ASP A 299 -16.20 6.49 10.64
C ASP A 299 -15.38 5.28 10.17
N VAL A 300 -16.03 4.13 10.08
CA VAL A 300 -15.46 2.93 9.46
C VAL A 300 -15.13 3.21 8.00
N ASN A 301 -13.91 2.89 7.59
CA ASN A 301 -13.49 3.00 6.21
C ASN A 301 -14.05 1.82 5.37
N TYR A 302 -15.31 1.92 4.98
CA TYR A 302 -15.99 0.87 4.19
C TYR A 302 -15.32 0.57 2.85
N ALA A 303 -14.61 1.55 2.26
CA ALA A 303 -13.88 1.32 1.01
C ALA A 303 -12.75 0.30 1.21
N GLU A 304 -11.97 0.43 2.28
CA GLU A 304 -10.89 -0.51 2.62
C GLU A 304 -11.43 -1.87 3.08
N VAL A 305 -12.51 -1.89 3.86
CA VAL A 305 -13.18 -3.15 4.26
C VAL A 305 -13.66 -3.91 3.03
N LEU A 306 -14.37 -3.24 2.13
CA LEU A 306 -14.87 -3.87 0.90
C LEU A 306 -13.73 -4.32 -0.02
N LEU A 307 -12.73 -3.46 -0.23
CA LEU A 307 -11.61 -3.80 -1.10
C LEU A 307 -10.79 -4.98 -0.52
N GLY A 308 -10.45 -4.96 0.77
CA GLY A 308 -9.76 -6.08 1.43
C GLY A 308 -10.54 -7.38 1.34
N THR A 309 -11.87 -7.33 1.55
CA THR A 309 -12.76 -8.49 1.40
C THR A 309 -12.75 -9.04 -0.02
N LEU A 310 -12.81 -8.16 -1.05
CA LEU A 310 -12.75 -8.55 -2.45
C LEU A 310 -11.38 -9.15 -2.82
N TYR A 311 -10.28 -8.60 -2.32
CA TYR A 311 -8.94 -9.16 -2.53
C TYR A 311 -8.86 -10.57 -1.96
N PHE A 312 -9.28 -10.76 -0.71
CA PHE A 312 -9.25 -12.06 -0.04
C PHE A 312 -10.12 -13.09 -0.78
N ALA A 313 -11.35 -12.73 -1.13
CA ALA A 313 -12.26 -13.57 -1.92
C ALA A 313 -11.68 -13.99 -3.28
N ALA A 314 -10.98 -13.08 -3.97
CA ALA A 314 -10.39 -13.35 -5.28
C ALA A 314 -9.09 -14.16 -5.21
N LEU A 315 -8.30 -13.96 -4.15
CA LEU A 315 -7.03 -14.65 -3.91
C LEU A 315 -7.22 -16.09 -3.43
N HIS A 316 -8.18 -16.31 -2.53
CA HIS A 316 -8.39 -17.59 -1.86
C HIS A 316 -9.59 -18.38 -2.39
N ASP A 317 -10.32 -17.86 -3.39
CA ASP A 317 -11.60 -18.44 -3.85
C ASP A 317 -12.62 -18.62 -2.70
N ASP A 318 -12.59 -17.70 -1.73
CA ASP A 318 -13.34 -17.82 -0.47
C ASP A 318 -14.79 -17.37 -0.62
N GLN A 319 -15.71 -18.34 -0.60
CA GLN A 319 -17.15 -18.09 -0.74
C GLN A 319 -17.74 -17.21 0.39
N PRO A 320 -17.43 -17.44 1.69
CA PRO A 320 -17.89 -16.55 2.76
C PRO A 320 -17.49 -15.08 2.56
N ALA A 321 -16.28 -14.83 2.08
CA ALA A 321 -15.82 -13.48 1.77
C ALA A 321 -16.55 -12.87 0.57
N ARG A 322 -16.89 -13.65 -0.46
CA ARG A 322 -17.73 -13.18 -1.58
C ARG A 322 -19.09 -12.71 -1.10
N GLU A 323 -19.77 -13.52 -0.30
CA GLU A 323 -21.07 -13.19 0.26
C GLU A 323 -20.99 -11.96 1.18
N ALA A 324 -19.92 -11.83 1.96
CA ALA A 324 -19.70 -10.64 2.78
C ALA A 324 -19.46 -9.38 1.92
N ALA A 325 -18.71 -9.48 0.82
CA ALA A 325 -18.52 -8.38 -0.12
C ALA A 325 -19.84 -7.96 -0.77
N GLU A 326 -20.72 -8.89 -1.14
CA GLU A 326 -22.04 -8.57 -1.69
C GLU A 326 -22.90 -7.79 -0.68
N ARG A 327 -22.91 -8.20 0.58
CA ARG A 327 -23.60 -7.46 1.66
C ARG A 327 -23.02 -6.06 1.84
N LEU A 328 -21.69 -5.93 1.87
CA LEU A 328 -21.01 -4.64 1.95
C LEU A 328 -21.37 -3.73 0.77
N VAL A 329 -21.40 -4.25 -0.46
CA VAL A 329 -21.80 -3.48 -1.65
C VAL A 329 -23.23 -2.97 -1.51
N ALA A 330 -24.16 -3.82 -1.07
CA ALA A 330 -25.55 -3.44 -0.85
C ALA A 330 -25.70 -2.35 0.23
N TYR A 331 -24.91 -2.46 1.30
CA TYR A 331 -24.89 -1.48 2.39
C TYR A 331 -24.31 -0.13 1.96
N VAL A 332 -23.11 -0.13 1.37
CA VAL A 332 -22.40 1.08 0.93
C VAL A 332 -23.17 1.82 -0.17
N SER A 333 -23.88 1.10 -1.04
CA SER A 333 -24.71 1.73 -2.09
C SER A 333 -25.89 2.52 -1.54
N LYS A 334 -26.35 2.22 -0.32
CA LYS A 334 -27.42 2.95 0.36
C LYS A 334 -26.90 4.12 1.22
N ARG A 335 -25.59 4.17 1.48
CA ARG A 335 -25.00 5.26 2.27
C ARG A 335 -24.92 6.53 1.43
N PRO A 336 -25.17 7.70 2.03
CA PRO A 336 -24.82 8.97 1.40
C PRO A 336 -23.33 8.96 1.05
N ALA A 337 -22.96 9.47 -0.12
CA ALA A 337 -21.56 9.66 -0.47
C ALA A 337 -20.89 10.53 0.60
N GLU A 338 -19.86 10.02 1.26
CA GLU A 338 -19.06 10.78 2.23
C GLU A 338 -18.42 11.96 1.50
N ARG A 339 -18.77 13.19 1.92
CA ARG A 339 -18.32 14.45 1.31
C ARG A 339 -16.98 14.92 1.83
#